data_AF-A0A7J2HXH0-F1
#
_entry.id   AF-A0A7J2HXH0-F1
#
_cell.length_a   1.000
_cell.length_b   1.000
_cell.length_c   1.000
_cell.angle_alpha   90.00
_cell.angle_beta   90.00
_cell.angle_gamma   90.00
#
_symmetry.space_group_name_H-M   'P 1'
#
loop_
_entity.id
_entity.type
_entity.pdbx_description
1 polymer ?
#
loop_
_entity_poly.entity_id
_entity_poly.type
_entity_poly.pdbx_seq_one_letter_code
_entity_poly.pdbx_strand_id
1 'polypeptide(L)'
;MNSIVIIITGMRKAVHVVISSVLIFFIILVTVMITYLWGMPIVEKSKDSAIFESMKVNMNSLCETIKTVSREGEGSERIFILHIVKGRVYFDGTSDLIFYELDTRANVVEQNFTVHEGNLEICGKKSPHGGVIAQIIINCTKFDVDLVTNASLGKGYFNISLINLGLNNSKTMIEVRT
;
A
#
# COMPACT_ATOMS: atom_id res chain seq x y z
N MET A 1 11.10 -21.75 71.57
CA MET A 1 9.81 -21.37 70.94
C MET A 1 9.92 -20.10 70.11
N ASN A 2 10.63 -19.04 70.56
CA ASN A 2 10.80 -17.79 69.79
C ASN A 2 11.56 -17.92 68.46
N SER A 3 12.57 -18.79 68.35
CA SER A 3 13.36 -18.91 67.11
C SER A 3 12.58 -19.49 65.93
N ILE A 4 11.62 -20.39 66.18
CA ILE A 4 10.78 -21.00 65.12
C ILE A 4 9.78 -19.97 64.58
N VAL A 5 9.21 -19.12 65.45
CA VAL A 5 8.26 -18.06 65.06
C VAL A 5 8.92 -17.00 64.19
N ILE A 6 10.17 -16.62 64.49
CA ILE A 6 10.94 -15.64 63.70
C ILE A 6 11.24 -16.17 62.29
N ILE A 7 11.64 -17.45 62.17
CA ILE A 7 11.94 -18.07 60.87
C ILE A 7 10.67 -18.18 59.99
N ILE A 8 9.54 -18.60 60.57
CA ILE A 8 8.26 -18.70 59.85
C ILE A 8 7.76 -17.32 59.38
N THR A 9 7.98 -16.28 60.19
CA THR A 9 7.58 -14.91 59.86
C THR A 9 8.49 -14.29 58.79
N GLY A 10 9.79 -14.57 58.81
CA GLY A 10 10.74 -14.19 57.76
C GLY A 10 10.42 -14.84 56.41
N MET A 11 10.11 -16.13 56.40
CA MET A 11 9.70 -16.86 55.18
C MET A 11 8.39 -16.31 54.59
N ARG A 12 7.38 -15.98 55.42
CA ARG A 12 6.13 -15.36 54.93
C ARG A 12 6.37 -14.01 54.26
N LYS A 13 7.27 -13.18 54.82
CA LYS A 13 7.64 -11.89 54.21
C LYS A 13 8.37 -12.09 52.88
N ALA A 14 9.30 -13.02 52.80
CA ALA A 14 10.02 -13.33 51.56
C ALA A 14 9.07 -13.85 50.46
N VAL A 15 8.16 -14.76 50.80
CA VAL A 15 7.13 -15.28 49.86
C VAL A 15 6.22 -14.16 49.39
N HIS A 16 5.79 -13.26 50.29
CA HIS A 16 4.96 -12.12 49.91
C HIS A 16 5.67 -11.17 48.95
N VAL A 17 6.97 -10.88 49.17
CA VAL A 17 7.77 -10.04 48.27
C VAL A 17 7.85 -10.67 46.87
N VAL A 18 8.14 -11.97 46.78
CA VAL A 18 8.20 -12.67 45.49
C VAL A 18 6.85 -12.66 44.77
N ILE A 19 5.75 -12.92 45.48
CA ILE A 19 4.40 -12.86 44.92
C ILE A 19 4.09 -11.46 44.41
N SER A 20 4.40 -10.41 45.18
CA SER A 20 4.20 -9.02 44.76
C SER A 20 5.04 -8.67 43.53
N SER A 21 6.30 -9.09 43.47
CA SER A 21 7.16 -8.85 42.30
C SER A 21 6.65 -9.55 41.04
N VAL A 22 6.21 -10.80 41.16
CA VAL A 22 5.62 -11.55 40.04
C VAL A 22 4.34 -10.88 39.57
N LEU A 23 3.48 -10.44 40.50
CA LEU A 23 2.25 -9.73 40.18
C LEU A 23 2.52 -8.45 39.38
N ILE A 24 3.47 -7.62 39.84
CA ILE A 24 3.86 -6.39 39.16
C ILE A 24 4.40 -6.69 37.75
N PHE A 25 5.22 -7.73 37.61
CA PHE A 25 5.74 -8.16 36.31
C PHE A 25 4.61 -8.56 35.35
N PHE A 26 3.61 -9.32 35.82
CA PHE A 26 2.45 -9.66 35.02
C PHE A 26 1.63 -8.44 34.61
N ILE A 27 1.44 -7.46 35.51
CA ILE A 27 0.74 -6.21 35.19
C ILE A 27 1.46 -5.49 34.05
N ILE A 28 2.79 -5.33 34.14
CA ILE A 28 3.59 -4.68 33.09
C ILE A 28 3.46 -5.42 31.77
N LEU A 29 3.56 -6.76 31.79
CA LEU A 29 3.46 -7.59 30.59
C LEU A 29 2.09 -7.45 29.92
N VAL A 30 1.01 -7.47 30.71
CA VAL A 30 -0.36 -7.27 30.22
C VAL A 30 -0.53 -5.86 29.65
N THR A 31 0.00 -4.82 30.31
CA THR A 31 -0.05 -3.45 29.80
C THR A 31 0.64 -3.33 28.44
N VAL A 32 1.86 -3.88 28.30
CA VAL A 32 2.59 -3.87 27.03
C VAL A 32 1.83 -4.62 25.94
N MET A 33 1.25 -5.78 26.26
CA MET A 33 0.43 -6.54 25.30
C MET A 33 -0.78 -5.73 24.81
N ILE A 34 -1.51 -5.07 25.72
CA ILE A 34 -2.66 -4.24 25.35
C ILE A 34 -2.21 -3.09 24.44
N THR A 35 -1.15 -2.37 24.82
CA THR A 35 -0.62 -1.28 23.99
C THR A 35 -0.20 -1.76 22.61
N TYR A 36 0.45 -2.92 22.51
CA TYR A 36 0.84 -3.49 21.23
C TYR A 36 -0.37 -3.83 20.34
N LEU A 37 -1.36 -4.53 20.91
CA LEU A 37 -2.57 -4.95 20.19
C LEU A 37 -3.37 -3.75 19.65
N TRP A 38 -3.40 -2.65 20.40
CA TRP A 38 -4.15 -1.45 20.02
C TRP A 38 -3.33 -0.50 19.13
N GLY A 39 -2.02 -0.43 19.34
CA GLY A 39 -1.13 0.46 18.60
C GLY A 39 -0.82 -0.03 17.18
N MET A 40 -0.62 -1.33 16.99
CA MET A 40 -0.28 -1.92 15.69
C MET A 40 -1.27 -1.55 14.56
N PRO A 41 -2.60 -1.69 14.70
CA PRO A 41 -3.53 -1.36 13.62
C PRO A 41 -3.55 0.14 13.28
N ILE A 42 -3.24 1.02 14.23
CA ILE A 42 -3.17 2.48 13.98
C ILE A 42 -1.95 2.79 13.12
N VAL A 43 -0.81 2.21 13.47
CA VAL A 43 0.45 2.38 12.71
C VAL A 43 0.30 1.83 11.29
N GLU A 44 -0.31 0.65 11.14
CA GLU A 44 -0.56 0.05 9.82
C GLU A 44 -1.44 0.93 8.94
N LYS A 45 -2.52 1.50 9.49
CA LYS A 45 -3.39 2.42 8.74
C LYS A 45 -2.63 3.67 8.27
N SER A 46 -1.84 4.27 9.16
CA SER A 46 -1.04 5.45 8.81
C SER A 46 0.00 5.14 7.72
N LYS A 47 0.65 3.98 7.82
CA LYS A 47 1.61 3.52 6.81
C LYS A 47 0.93 3.28 5.46
N ASP A 48 -0.23 2.64 5.45
CA ASP A 48 -0.99 2.39 4.23
C ASP A 48 -1.45 3.70 3.56
N SER A 49 -1.88 4.70 4.34
CA SER A 49 -2.19 6.04 3.82
C SER A 49 -0.98 6.69 3.14
N ALA A 50 0.19 6.64 3.77
CA ALA A 50 1.41 7.19 3.17
C ALA A 50 1.82 6.45 1.89
N ILE A 51 1.66 5.12 1.87
CA ILE A 51 1.91 4.30 0.67
C ILE A 51 0.96 4.69 -0.46
N PHE A 52 -0.33 4.87 -0.15
CA PHE A 52 -1.33 5.25 -1.15
C PHE A 52 -1.03 6.62 -1.77
N GLU A 53 -0.72 7.63 -0.95
CA GLU A 53 -0.35 8.96 -1.44
C GLU A 53 0.96 8.94 -2.25
N SER A 54 1.97 8.20 -1.79
CA SER A 54 3.20 8.02 -2.58
C SER A 54 2.92 7.36 -3.93
N MET A 55 2.03 6.38 -3.96
CA MET A 55 1.67 5.70 -5.21
C MET A 55 0.87 6.61 -6.14
N LYS A 56 0.01 7.48 -5.60
CA LYS A 56 -0.69 8.50 -6.38
C LYS A 56 0.27 9.41 -7.13
N VAL A 57 1.31 9.88 -6.45
CA VAL A 57 2.38 10.68 -7.08
C VAL A 57 3.07 9.89 -8.19
N ASN A 58 3.47 8.63 -7.92
CA ASN A 58 4.10 7.77 -8.93
C ASN A 58 3.21 7.51 -10.14
N MET A 59 1.92 7.24 -9.93
CA MET A 59 0.94 7.02 -11.00
C MET A 59 0.71 8.29 -11.81
N ASN A 60 0.69 9.47 -11.19
CA ASN A 60 0.61 10.73 -11.91
C ASN A 60 1.86 10.96 -12.78
N SER A 61 3.06 10.69 -12.23
CA SER A 61 4.32 10.77 -13.01
C SER A 61 4.36 9.76 -14.15
N LEU A 62 3.84 8.54 -13.95
CA LEU A 62 3.70 7.55 -15.02
C LEU A 62 2.76 8.06 -16.12
N CYS A 63 1.61 8.61 -15.76
CA CYS A 63 0.65 9.21 -16.70
C CYS A 63 1.29 10.33 -17.54
N GLU A 64 2.03 11.24 -16.91
CA GLU A 64 2.74 12.30 -17.64
C GLU A 64 3.89 11.76 -18.51
N THR A 65 4.55 10.68 -18.10
CA THR A 65 5.58 10.02 -18.91
C THR A 65 4.96 9.38 -20.16
N ILE A 66 3.82 8.69 -20.03
CA ILE A 66 3.06 8.11 -21.14
C ILE A 66 2.67 9.19 -22.15
N LYS A 67 2.14 10.32 -21.68
CA LYS A 67 1.80 11.47 -22.55
C LYS A 67 3.02 12.10 -23.23
N THR A 68 4.18 12.02 -22.60
CA THR A 68 5.41 12.55 -23.19
C THR A 68 5.88 11.64 -24.31
N VAL A 69 5.97 10.33 -24.05
CA VAL A 69 6.33 9.31 -25.05
C VAL A 69 5.35 9.32 -26.23
N SER A 70 4.05 9.53 -25.98
CA SER A 70 3.08 9.60 -27.08
C SER A 70 3.31 10.79 -28.00
N ARG A 71 3.83 11.91 -27.47
CA ARG A 71 4.12 13.14 -28.24
C ARG A 71 5.49 13.15 -28.92
N GLU A 72 6.43 12.35 -28.45
CA GLU A 72 7.79 12.27 -29.01
C GLU A 72 7.83 11.58 -30.38
N GLY A 73 6.80 10.81 -30.73
CA GLY A 73 6.68 10.14 -32.02
C GLY A 73 7.14 8.68 -32.00
N GLU A 74 6.93 7.99 -33.11
CA GLU A 74 7.22 6.57 -33.28
C GLU A 74 8.69 6.23 -32.98
N GLY A 75 8.91 5.12 -32.28
CA GLY A 75 10.24 4.64 -31.88
C GLY A 75 10.84 5.35 -30.66
N SER A 76 10.15 6.36 -30.10
CA SER A 76 10.54 6.94 -28.82
C SER A 76 10.38 5.95 -27.67
N GLU A 77 11.34 5.96 -26.76
CA GLU A 77 11.39 5.10 -25.59
C GLU A 77 11.75 5.91 -24.35
N ARG A 78 11.04 5.68 -23.24
CA ARG A 78 11.43 6.19 -21.92
C ARG A 78 11.40 5.11 -20.87
N ILE A 79 12.39 5.17 -19.99
CA ILE A 79 12.48 4.30 -18.81
C ILE A 79 11.88 5.04 -17.62
N PHE A 80 10.87 4.44 -17.01
CA PHE A 80 10.23 4.90 -15.79
C PHE A 80 10.49 3.90 -14.66
N ILE A 81 11.02 4.38 -13.53
CA ILE A 81 11.27 3.53 -12.37
C ILE A 81 10.03 3.54 -11.47
N LEU A 82 9.41 2.38 -11.33
CA LEU A 82 8.24 2.21 -10.47
C LEU A 82 8.62 1.44 -9.21
N HIS A 83 8.38 2.04 -8.05
CA HIS A 83 8.53 1.39 -6.75
C HIS A 83 7.15 1.10 -6.14
N ILE A 84 6.85 -0.19 -5.97
CA ILE A 84 5.61 -0.69 -5.38
C ILE A 84 5.94 -1.25 -3.99
N VAL A 85 5.60 -0.50 -2.94
CA VAL A 85 5.87 -0.89 -1.54
C VAL A 85 4.89 -1.98 -1.06
N LYS A 86 3.63 -1.86 -1.48
CA LYS A 86 2.50 -2.74 -1.16
C LYS A 86 1.48 -2.62 -2.30
N GLY A 87 0.63 -3.62 -2.49
CA GLY A 87 -0.36 -3.64 -3.57
C GLY A 87 0.20 -4.20 -4.88
N ARG A 88 -0.50 -3.92 -5.98
CA ARG A 88 -0.17 -4.41 -7.33
C ARG A 88 -0.56 -3.37 -8.38
N VAL A 89 0.24 -3.23 -9.42
CA VAL A 89 -0.10 -2.46 -10.62
C VAL A 89 -0.43 -3.42 -11.75
N TYR A 90 -1.44 -3.06 -12.53
CA TYR A 90 -1.89 -3.79 -13.69
C TYR A 90 -1.86 -2.88 -14.91
N PHE A 91 -1.41 -3.44 -16.01
CA PHE A 91 -1.49 -2.88 -17.35
C PHE A 91 -2.50 -3.74 -18.08
N ASP A 92 -3.63 -3.16 -18.47
CA ASP A 92 -4.70 -3.83 -19.22
C ASP A 92 -4.81 -3.17 -20.59
N GLY A 93 -4.14 -3.77 -21.56
CA GLY A 93 -4.18 -3.34 -22.96
C GLY A 93 -5.49 -3.66 -23.68
N THR A 94 -6.39 -4.42 -23.05
CA THR A 94 -7.71 -4.69 -23.62
C THR A 94 -8.68 -3.55 -23.35
N SER A 95 -8.55 -2.94 -22.17
CA SER A 95 -9.41 -1.83 -21.72
C SER A 95 -8.72 -0.46 -21.80
N ASP A 96 -7.46 -0.41 -22.23
CA ASP A 96 -6.60 0.79 -22.21
C ASP A 96 -6.50 1.42 -20.81
N LEU A 97 -6.37 0.58 -19.78
CA LEU A 97 -6.32 1.00 -18.39
C LEU A 97 -5.00 0.59 -17.74
N ILE A 98 -4.42 1.50 -16.96
CA ILE A 98 -3.35 1.18 -16.02
C ILE A 98 -3.88 1.47 -14.63
N PHE A 99 -3.93 0.46 -13.77
CA PHE A 99 -4.50 0.64 -12.44
C PHE A 99 -3.65 0.01 -11.35
N TYR A 100 -3.57 0.71 -10.23
CA TYR A 100 -2.96 0.26 -9.00
C TYR A 100 -4.06 -0.17 -8.03
N GLU A 101 -3.86 -1.28 -7.31
CA GLU A 101 -4.75 -1.77 -6.27
C GLU A 101 -4.02 -1.95 -4.94
N LEU A 102 -4.62 -1.44 -3.87
CA LEU A 102 -4.16 -1.60 -2.50
C LEU A 102 -5.30 -2.07 -1.60
N ASP A 103 -5.18 -3.27 -1.04
CA ASP A 103 -6.05 -3.74 0.04
C ASP A 103 -5.60 -3.10 1.37
N THR A 104 -6.46 -2.27 1.95
CA THR A 104 -6.15 -1.52 3.17
C THR A 104 -7.35 -1.37 4.11
N ARG A 105 -7.04 -1.24 5.40
CA ARG A 105 -7.99 -0.86 6.45
C ARG A 105 -7.98 0.64 6.74
N ALA A 106 -7.10 1.40 6.08
CA ALA A 106 -7.06 2.84 6.18
C ALA A 106 -8.21 3.45 5.40
N ASN A 107 -8.78 4.54 5.91
CA ASN A 107 -9.78 5.30 5.18
C ASN A 107 -9.09 6.27 4.22
N VAL A 108 -8.52 5.73 3.15
CA VAL A 108 -7.82 6.50 2.11
C VAL A 108 -8.75 6.94 0.98
N VAL A 109 -9.82 6.17 0.74
CA VAL A 109 -10.81 6.43 -0.31
C VAL A 109 -12.17 6.00 0.21
N GLU A 110 -13.20 6.79 -0.08
CA GLU A 110 -14.58 6.43 0.24
C GLU A 110 -15.08 5.28 -0.65
N GLN A 111 -15.84 4.36 -0.07
CA GLN A 111 -16.39 3.23 -0.81
C GLN A 111 -17.46 3.69 -1.79
N ASN A 112 -17.45 3.15 -3.00
CA ASN A 112 -18.40 3.45 -4.08
C ASN A 112 -18.41 4.92 -4.52
N PHE A 113 -17.40 5.69 -4.15
CA PHE A 113 -17.19 7.04 -4.65
C PHE A 113 -15.96 7.05 -5.57
N THR A 114 -16.08 7.76 -6.69
CA THR A 114 -14.98 7.99 -7.63
C THR A 114 -14.59 9.45 -7.55
N VAL A 115 -13.36 9.70 -7.13
CA VAL A 115 -12.75 11.03 -7.12
C VAL A 115 -11.87 11.16 -8.37
N HIS A 116 -12.02 12.26 -9.09
CA HIS A 116 -11.10 12.62 -10.17
C HIS A 116 -10.07 13.62 -9.64
N GLU A 117 -8.80 13.23 -9.69
CA GLU A 117 -7.68 14.09 -9.28
C GLU A 117 -6.74 14.24 -10.48
N GLY A 118 -6.93 15.33 -11.23
CA GLY A 118 -6.24 15.56 -12.50
C GLY A 118 -6.58 14.47 -13.53
N ASN A 119 -5.57 13.68 -13.91
CA ASN A 119 -5.68 12.61 -14.90
C ASN A 119 -5.91 11.23 -14.29
N LEU A 120 -6.03 11.17 -12.97
CA LEU A 120 -6.23 9.95 -12.22
C LEU A 120 -7.69 9.82 -11.79
N GLU A 121 -8.22 8.61 -11.87
CA GLU A 121 -9.48 8.24 -11.25
C GLU A 121 -9.19 7.40 -10.02
N ILE A 122 -9.72 7.82 -8.87
CA ILE A 122 -9.48 7.18 -7.59
C ILE A 122 -10.80 6.64 -7.09
N CYS A 123 -10.88 5.34 -6.82
CA CYS A 123 -12.11 4.72 -6.33
C CYS A 123 -11.84 3.66 -5.26
N GLY A 124 -12.82 3.49 -4.36
CA GLY A 124 -12.77 2.51 -3.28
C GLY A 124 -13.77 1.39 -3.51
N LYS A 125 -13.30 0.13 -3.50
CA LYS A 125 -14.16 -1.07 -3.51
C LYS A 125 -14.14 -1.75 -2.15
N LYS A 126 -15.22 -2.47 -1.79
CA LYS A 126 -15.25 -3.22 -0.54
C LYS A 126 -14.24 -4.37 -0.58
N SER A 127 -13.36 -4.45 0.42
CA SER A 127 -12.41 -5.56 0.55
C SER A 127 -13.07 -6.80 1.17
N PRO A 128 -12.80 -8.03 0.66
CA PRO A 128 -13.20 -9.28 1.31
C PRO A 128 -12.60 -9.47 2.71
N HIS A 129 -11.45 -8.86 2.99
CA HIS A 129 -10.70 -9.04 4.24
C HIS A 129 -11.05 -8.03 5.34
N GLY A 130 -12.11 -7.25 5.13
CA GLY A 130 -12.49 -6.13 5.99
C GLY A 130 -11.60 -4.92 5.73
N GLY A 131 -12.19 -3.88 5.11
CA GLY A 131 -11.48 -2.68 4.67
C GLY A 131 -11.97 -2.19 3.31
N VAL A 132 -11.08 -1.52 2.58
CA VAL A 132 -11.30 -0.97 1.24
C VAL A 132 -10.15 -1.42 0.33
N ILE A 133 -10.47 -1.88 -0.88
CA ILE A 133 -9.52 -1.96 -1.97
C ILE A 133 -9.49 -0.60 -2.64
N ALA A 134 -8.46 0.19 -2.33
CA ALA A 134 -8.25 1.49 -2.92
C ALA A 134 -7.60 1.33 -4.29
N GLN A 135 -8.16 1.97 -5.31
CA GLN A 135 -7.68 1.90 -6.68
C GLN A 135 -7.30 3.28 -7.21
N ILE A 136 -6.21 3.34 -7.97
CA ILE A 136 -5.77 4.53 -8.72
C ILE A 136 -5.69 4.11 -10.18
N ILE A 137 -6.46 4.75 -11.03
CA ILE A 137 -6.68 4.35 -12.42
C ILE A 137 -6.22 5.47 -13.35
N ILE A 138 -5.44 5.11 -14.34
CA ILE A 138 -5.09 5.92 -15.51
C ILE A 138 -5.90 5.35 -16.68
N ASN A 139 -6.70 6.19 -17.30
CA ASN A 139 -7.45 5.84 -18.50
C ASN A 139 -6.70 6.36 -19.73
N CYS A 140 -5.99 5.47 -20.43
CA CYS A 140 -5.15 5.83 -21.57
C CYS A 140 -5.96 6.32 -22.77
N THR A 141 -7.20 5.85 -22.93
CA THR A 141 -8.12 6.30 -23.99
C THR A 141 -8.40 7.80 -23.93
N LYS A 142 -8.34 8.42 -22.75
CA LYS A 142 -8.50 9.88 -22.59
C LYS A 142 -7.34 10.69 -23.21
N PHE A 143 -6.25 10.04 -23.59
CA PHE A 143 -5.06 10.66 -24.18
C PHE A 143 -4.80 10.20 -25.61
N ASP A 144 -5.77 9.56 -26.26
CA ASP A 144 -5.62 8.93 -27.58
C ASP A 144 -4.46 7.92 -27.61
N VAL A 145 -4.27 7.18 -26.51
CA VAL A 145 -3.26 6.13 -26.37
C VAL A 145 -3.95 4.77 -26.29
N ASP A 146 -3.50 3.85 -27.15
CA ASP A 146 -3.83 2.42 -27.07
C ASP A 146 -2.70 1.69 -26.36
N LEU A 147 -3.02 1.00 -25.27
CA LEU A 147 -2.04 0.23 -24.51
C LEU A 147 -1.96 -1.18 -25.09
N VAL A 148 -0.76 -1.63 -25.47
CA VAL A 148 -0.61 -2.94 -26.13
C VAL A 148 -0.33 -4.06 -25.13
N THR A 149 0.16 -3.72 -23.94
CA THR A 149 0.64 -4.68 -22.95
C THR A 149 -0.44 -5.08 -21.96
N ASN A 150 -0.54 -6.40 -21.71
CA ASN A 150 -1.21 -6.96 -20.55
C ASN A 150 -0.16 -7.50 -19.56
N ALA A 151 -0.02 -6.85 -18.40
CA ALA A 151 0.97 -7.24 -17.39
C ALA A 151 0.50 -6.91 -15.98
N SER A 152 1.10 -7.56 -14.98
CA SER A 152 0.89 -7.17 -13.58
C SER A 152 2.19 -7.19 -12.79
N LEU A 153 2.42 -6.15 -12.01
CA LEU A 153 3.61 -5.94 -11.20
C LEU A 153 3.23 -5.92 -9.72
N GLY A 154 3.80 -6.85 -8.95
CA GLY A 154 3.60 -6.94 -7.51
C GLY A 154 4.50 -5.96 -6.74
N LYS A 155 4.84 -6.31 -5.50
CA LYS A 155 5.78 -5.53 -4.69
C LYS A 155 7.19 -5.61 -5.26
N GLY A 156 7.88 -4.47 -5.38
CA GLY A 156 9.27 -4.42 -5.85
C GLY A 156 9.65 -3.10 -6.51
N TYR A 157 10.86 -3.06 -7.07
CA TYR A 157 11.34 -2.01 -7.96
C TYR A 157 11.34 -2.55 -9.38
N PHE A 158 10.75 -1.80 -10.30
CA PHE A 158 10.62 -2.19 -11.69
C PHE A 158 11.10 -1.06 -12.60
N ASN A 159 11.93 -1.40 -13.58
CA ASN A 159 12.30 -0.49 -14.65
C ASN A 159 11.35 -0.74 -15.80
N ILE A 160 10.42 0.17 -15.99
CA ILE A 160 9.38 0.08 -17.00
C ILE A 160 9.84 0.85 -18.22
N SER A 161 10.02 0.17 -19.34
CA SER A 161 10.22 0.80 -20.64
C SER A 161 8.86 1.07 -21.28
N LEU A 162 8.62 2.33 -21.64
CA LEU A 162 7.44 2.80 -22.37
C LEU A 162 7.89 3.14 -23.79
N ILE A 163 7.37 2.41 -24.77
CA ILE A 163 7.80 2.51 -26.17
C ILE A 163 6.61 2.94 -27.02
N ASN A 164 6.79 3.99 -27.81
CA ASN A 164 5.84 4.42 -28.82
C ASN A 164 5.98 3.56 -30.08
N LEU A 165 4.98 2.72 -30.37
CA LEU A 165 4.96 1.85 -31.56
C LEU A 165 4.37 2.53 -32.80
N GLY A 166 4.07 3.83 -32.74
CA GLY A 166 3.45 4.58 -33.82
C GLY A 166 1.94 4.69 -33.66
N LEU A 167 1.23 4.86 -34.78
CA LEU A 167 -0.20 5.15 -34.80
C LEU A 167 -1.02 3.96 -35.30
N ASN A 168 -2.13 3.69 -34.62
CA ASN A 168 -3.18 2.80 -35.08
C ASN A 168 -4.53 3.53 -35.02
N ASN A 169 -5.21 3.66 -36.16
CA ASN A 169 -6.49 4.36 -36.27
C ASN A 169 -6.51 5.74 -35.57
N SER A 170 -5.44 6.52 -35.76
CA SER A 170 -5.21 7.85 -35.16
C SER A 170 -4.93 7.89 -33.66
N LYS A 171 -4.77 6.74 -33.00
CA LYS A 171 -4.31 6.63 -31.62
C LYS A 171 -2.86 6.16 -31.55
N THR A 172 -2.14 6.62 -30.54
CA THR A 172 -0.74 6.23 -30.32
C THR A 172 -0.66 4.90 -29.59
N MET A 173 0.01 3.93 -30.19
CA MET A 173 0.23 2.64 -29.55
C MET A 173 1.41 2.73 -28.59
N ILE A 174 1.19 2.41 -27.32
CA ILE A 174 2.27 2.34 -26.32
C ILE A 174 2.42 0.90 -25.83
N GLU A 175 3.62 0.37 -26.00
CA GLU A 175 4.04 -0.89 -25.40
C GLU A 175 4.75 -0.63 -24.08
N VAL A 176 4.42 -1.44 -23.08
CA VAL A 176 5.05 -1.46 -21.77
C VAL A 176 5.89 -2.73 -21.67
N ARG A 177 7.19 -2.58 -21.44
CA ARG A 177 8.12 -3.70 -21.16
C ARG A 177 8.68 -3.54 -19.74
N THR A 178 8.79 -4.65 -19.02
CA THR A 178 9.15 -4.68 -17.59
C THR A 178 10.24 -5.71 -17.32
#